data_AF-A0A4Q9V5U8-F1
#
_entry.id   AF-A0A4Q9V5U8-F1
#
_cell.length_a   1.000
_cell.length_b   1.000
_cell.length_c   1.000
_cell.angle_alpha   90.00
_cell.angle_beta   90.00
_cell.angle_gamma   90.00
#
_symmetry.space_group_name_H-M   'P 1'
#
loop_
_entity.id
_entity.type
_entity.pdbx_description
1 polymer ?
#
loop_
_entity_poly.entity_id
_entity_poly.type
_entity_poly.pdbx_seq_one_letter_code
_entity_poly.pdbx_strand_id
1 'polypeptide(L)'
;MSLKLNIPNGIIFHSYFLFWKDINHVEEFFTQRFENYLYNYSHERSKIEDSSGSSKLYYSGVTKDGIEITEIDFINQEIYKLNRIPLETVDFDGRKRVEFYRQYLQKRLMYILMGETKPLPKPEIDLDEKITRTTWFKIGITFATGQAQELYEKYKQEKGHFTKMAIKLGFKETDRPYFSETINNSTIGNKNLYSSPDKLKTIYAYCQVKNIEVCHDFIAQIESI
;
A
#
# COMPACT_ATOMS: atom_id res chain seq x y z
N MET A 1 -20.36 -11.11 -43.45
CA MET A 1 -19.75 -12.43 -43.16
C MET A 1 -18.83 -12.22 -41.96
N SER A 2 -19.23 -12.66 -40.77
CA SER A 2 -18.56 -12.34 -39.50
C SER A 2 -17.40 -13.32 -39.24
N LEU A 3 -16.20 -12.78 -39.07
CA LEU A 3 -15.01 -13.52 -38.61
C LEU A 3 -15.22 -13.98 -37.15
N LYS A 4 -15.18 -15.29 -36.93
CA LYS A 4 -15.17 -15.89 -35.59
C LYS A 4 -13.72 -16.07 -35.15
N LEU A 5 -13.36 -15.38 -34.06
CA LEU A 5 -12.19 -15.65 -33.23
C LEU A 5 -12.25 -17.11 -32.74
N ASN A 6 -11.17 -17.85 -32.91
CA ASN A 6 -11.03 -19.20 -32.37
C ASN A 6 -9.74 -19.25 -31.52
N ILE A 7 -9.90 -19.23 -30.20
CA ILE A 7 -8.84 -19.46 -29.22
C ILE A 7 -9.10 -20.85 -28.63
N PRO A 8 -8.27 -21.87 -28.91
CA PRO A 8 -8.40 -23.16 -28.25
C PRO A 8 -7.36 -23.31 -27.12
N ASN A 9 -7.89 -23.36 -25.88
CA ASN A 9 -7.51 -24.21 -24.74
C ASN A 9 -6.02 -24.25 -24.31
N GLY A 10 -5.59 -23.79 -23.13
CA GLY A 10 -6.17 -24.03 -21.81
C GLY A 10 -5.65 -25.37 -21.24
N ILE A 11 -4.78 -25.29 -20.21
CA ILE A 11 -4.28 -26.41 -19.36
C ILE A 11 -3.21 -27.25 -20.09
N ILE A 12 -1.90 -27.05 -19.90
CA ILE A 12 -1.02 -27.57 -18.82
C ILE A 12 0.24 -26.68 -18.79
N PHE A 13 0.45 -25.87 -17.75
CA PHE A 13 1.71 -25.14 -17.49
C PHE A 13 1.98 -25.07 -15.98
N HIS A 14 1.99 -26.23 -15.33
CA HIS A 14 1.67 -26.33 -13.90
C HIS A 14 2.84 -26.59 -12.93
N SER A 15 4.10 -26.37 -13.29
CA SER A 15 5.19 -26.64 -12.33
C SER A 15 6.29 -25.57 -12.19
N TYR A 16 6.38 -24.56 -13.06
CA TYR A 16 7.36 -23.46 -12.90
C TYR A 16 6.80 -22.04 -13.10
N PHE A 17 5.50 -21.90 -13.39
CA PHE A 17 4.79 -20.63 -13.58
C PHE A 17 4.14 -20.08 -12.28
N LEU A 18 4.35 -20.75 -11.16
CA LEU A 18 3.69 -20.46 -9.87
C LEU A 18 4.21 -19.20 -9.17
N PHE A 19 5.40 -18.69 -9.53
CA PHE A 19 5.96 -17.48 -8.90
C PHE A 19 5.58 -16.16 -9.60
N TRP A 20 5.21 -16.16 -10.89
CA TRP A 20 4.95 -14.92 -11.66
C TRP A 20 3.46 -14.65 -11.93
N LYS A 21 2.56 -15.53 -11.47
CA LYS A 21 1.11 -15.29 -11.49
C LYS A 21 0.63 -14.35 -10.38
N ASP A 22 1.50 -14.08 -9.41
CA ASP A 22 1.21 -13.13 -8.38
C ASP A 22 1.61 -11.75 -8.90
N ILE A 23 0.62 -10.88 -9.13
CA ILE A 23 0.85 -9.48 -9.51
C ILE A 23 1.85 -8.82 -8.55
N ASN A 24 1.85 -9.24 -7.28
CA ASN A 24 2.77 -8.74 -6.26
C ASN A 24 4.23 -9.08 -6.59
N HIS A 25 4.53 -10.27 -7.11
CA HIS A 25 5.91 -10.64 -7.48
C HIS A 25 6.44 -9.81 -8.66
N VAL A 26 5.56 -9.43 -9.59
CA VAL A 26 5.93 -8.64 -10.77
C VAL A 26 6.10 -7.17 -10.38
N GLU A 27 5.24 -6.67 -9.50
CA GLU A 27 5.35 -5.35 -8.87
C GLU A 27 6.61 -5.24 -8.00
N GLU A 28 6.94 -6.25 -7.19
CA GLU A 28 8.17 -6.31 -6.40
C GLU A 28 9.40 -6.30 -7.32
N PHE A 29 9.39 -7.13 -8.38
CA PHE A 29 10.45 -7.15 -9.37
C PHE A 29 10.60 -5.79 -10.08
N PHE A 30 9.50 -5.14 -10.42
CA PHE A 30 9.50 -3.78 -10.97
C PHE A 30 10.10 -2.77 -9.97
N THR A 31 9.62 -2.78 -8.72
CA THR A 31 10.02 -1.85 -7.66
C THR A 31 11.51 -1.94 -7.40
N GLN A 32 12.04 -3.15 -7.18
CA GLN A 32 13.47 -3.38 -6.98
C GLN A 32 14.30 -2.86 -8.16
N ARG A 33 13.84 -3.04 -9.40
CA ARG A 33 14.56 -2.55 -10.58
C ARG A 33 14.48 -1.04 -10.72
N PHE A 34 13.35 -0.44 -10.37
CA PHE A 34 13.18 1.00 -10.39
C PHE A 34 14.05 1.68 -9.33
N GLU A 35 14.08 1.15 -8.11
CA GLU A 35 14.99 1.63 -7.05
C GLU A 35 16.46 1.53 -7.47
N ASN A 36 16.86 0.41 -8.06
CA ASN A 36 18.20 0.25 -8.63
C ASN A 36 18.46 1.25 -9.77
N TYR A 37 17.47 1.56 -10.59
CA TYR A 37 17.59 2.59 -11.63
C TYR A 37 17.81 3.97 -10.98
N LEU A 38 16.99 4.36 -10.01
CA LEU A 38 17.16 5.61 -9.27
C LEU A 38 18.55 5.69 -8.61
N TYR A 39 19.02 4.62 -7.96
CA TYR A 39 20.38 4.54 -7.41
C TYR A 39 21.46 4.82 -8.45
N ASN A 40 21.32 4.23 -9.64
CA ASN A 40 22.33 4.29 -10.68
C ASN A 40 22.37 5.63 -11.43
N TYR A 41 21.28 6.39 -11.43
CA TYR A 41 21.16 7.63 -12.21
C TYR A 41 20.99 8.89 -11.35
N SER A 42 20.60 8.78 -10.08
CA SER A 42 20.51 9.93 -9.16
C SER A 42 21.89 10.49 -8.81
N HIS A 43 21.91 11.80 -8.54
CA HIS A 43 23.09 12.55 -8.11
C HIS A 43 23.51 12.19 -6.69
N GLU A 44 22.57 12.25 -5.76
CA GLU A 44 22.81 11.95 -4.36
C GLU A 44 22.50 10.47 -4.13
N ARG A 45 23.57 9.69 -3.96
CA ARG A 45 23.50 8.26 -3.63
C ARG A 45 24.01 8.12 -2.21
N SER A 46 23.27 7.44 -1.35
CA SER A 46 23.80 7.08 -0.03
C SER A 46 23.84 5.56 0.17
N LYS A 47 24.90 5.11 0.85
CA LYS A 47 24.91 3.90 1.66
C LYS A 47 24.96 4.36 3.10
N ILE A 48 23.85 4.80 3.67
CA ILE A 48 23.82 4.98 5.12
C ILE A 48 23.62 3.58 5.72
N GLU A 49 24.69 3.02 6.28
CA GLU A 49 24.56 1.98 7.29
C GLU A 49 23.90 2.64 8.50
N ASP A 50 22.59 2.46 8.59
CA ASP A 50 21.85 2.82 9.79
C ASP A 50 22.39 1.92 10.91
N SER A 51 22.59 2.46 12.13
CA SER A 51 23.12 1.70 13.28
C SER A 51 22.23 0.52 13.72
N SER A 52 21.11 0.31 13.02
CA SER A 52 20.15 -0.80 13.11
C SER A 52 20.38 -1.93 12.08
N GLY A 53 21.34 -1.79 11.16
CA GLY A 53 21.64 -2.78 10.12
C GLY A 53 20.68 -2.78 8.92
N SER A 54 19.68 -1.88 8.87
CA SER A 54 18.84 -1.70 7.68
C SER A 54 19.38 -0.55 6.82
N SER A 55 20.11 -0.87 5.76
CA SER A 55 20.58 0.12 4.78
C SER A 55 19.40 0.73 4.02
N LYS A 56 18.84 1.84 4.51
CA LYS A 56 17.88 2.65 3.75
C LYS A 56 18.64 3.38 2.65
N LEU A 57 18.35 3.02 1.41
CA LEU A 57 18.90 3.69 0.23
C LEU A 57 18.14 5.00 0.01
N TYR A 58 18.85 6.12 0.06
CA TYR A 58 18.31 7.42 -0.32
C TYR A 58 18.69 7.70 -1.79
N TYR A 59 17.70 8.07 -2.60
CA TYR A 59 17.87 8.52 -3.97
C TYR A 59 17.22 9.89 -4.10
N SER A 60 17.95 10.90 -4.58
CA SER A 60 17.36 12.23 -4.80
C SER A 60 16.28 12.22 -5.89
N GLY A 61 16.26 11.22 -6.76
CA GLY A 61 15.39 11.19 -7.94
C GLY A 61 15.76 12.26 -8.96
N VAL A 62 16.94 12.89 -8.83
CA VAL A 62 17.39 13.99 -9.68
C VAL A 62 18.85 13.75 -10.06
N THR A 63 19.16 13.96 -11.33
CA THR A 63 20.53 13.86 -11.88
C THR A 63 21.41 15.02 -11.41
N LYS A 64 22.72 14.93 -11.63
CA LYS A 64 23.69 15.99 -11.27
C LYS A 64 23.39 17.34 -11.95
N ASP A 65 22.68 17.30 -13.07
CA ASP A 65 22.34 18.45 -13.90
C ASP A 65 20.96 19.02 -13.51
N GLY A 66 20.35 18.54 -12.42
CA GLY A 66 19.06 19.02 -11.93
C GLY A 66 17.84 18.43 -12.66
N ILE A 67 18.03 17.44 -13.53
CA ILE A 67 16.94 16.78 -14.27
C ILE A 67 16.30 15.71 -13.39
N GLU A 68 14.98 15.80 -13.19
CA GLU A 68 14.18 14.79 -12.49
C GLU A 68 14.17 13.47 -13.28
N ILE A 69 14.34 12.37 -12.57
CA ILE A 69 14.30 11.01 -13.09
C ILE A 69 12.89 10.47 -12.84
N THR A 70 12.15 10.24 -13.91
CA THR A 70 10.76 9.81 -13.81
C THR A 70 10.61 8.30 -13.94
N GLU A 71 9.46 7.79 -13.52
CA GLU A 71 9.06 6.41 -13.77
C GLU A 71 8.92 6.11 -15.28
N ILE A 72 8.54 7.12 -16.08
CA ILE A 72 8.46 7.00 -17.54
C ILE A 72 9.84 6.75 -18.14
N ASP A 73 10.88 7.43 -17.66
CA ASP A 73 12.26 7.26 -18.13
C ASP A 73 12.75 5.83 -17.88
N PHE A 74 12.45 5.29 -16.69
CA PHE A 74 12.75 3.91 -16.35
C PHE A 74 12.03 2.91 -17.24
N ILE A 75 10.70 3.04 -17.40
CA ILE A 75 9.90 2.12 -18.21
C ILE A 75 10.39 2.10 -19.66
N ASN A 76 10.65 3.27 -20.25
CA ASN A 76 11.18 3.37 -21.61
C ASN A 76 12.54 2.67 -21.74
N GLN A 77 13.43 2.85 -20.76
CA GLN A 77 14.72 2.17 -20.76
C GLN A 77 14.57 0.64 -20.66
N GLU A 78 13.69 0.14 -19.81
CA GLU A 78 13.47 -1.30 -19.66
C GLU A 78 12.85 -1.92 -20.92
N ILE A 79 11.85 -1.29 -21.53
CA ILE A 79 11.28 -1.74 -22.81
C ILE A 79 12.37 -1.78 -23.90
N TYR A 80 13.22 -0.76 -23.96
CA TYR A 80 14.35 -0.73 -24.90
C TYR A 80 15.29 -1.94 -24.69
N LYS A 81 15.64 -2.27 -23.45
CA LYS A 81 16.45 -3.47 -23.14
C LYS A 81 15.75 -4.76 -23.55
N LEU A 82 14.47 -4.92 -23.20
CA LEU A 82 13.68 -6.11 -23.51
C LEU A 82 13.52 -6.34 -25.03
N ASN A 83 13.50 -5.27 -25.83
CA ASN A 83 13.38 -5.37 -27.29
C ASN A 83 14.69 -5.80 -27.96
N ARG A 84 15.83 -5.71 -27.26
CA ARG A 84 17.15 -6.13 -27.78
C ARG A 84 17.54 -7.55 -27.35
N ILE A 85 16.67 -8.23 -26.59
CA ILE A 85 16.88 -9.64 -26.25
C ILE A 85 16.66 -10.46 -27.52
N PRO A 86 17.67 -11.21 -28.01
CA PRO A 86 17.50 -12.08 -29.16
C PRO A 86 16.68 -13.30 -28.75
N LEU A 87 15.35 -13.24 -28.94
CA LEU A 87 14.40 -14.21 -28.41
C LEU A 87 14.70 -15.64 -28.87
N GLU A 88 15.25 -15.80 -30.07
CA GLU A 88 15.74 -17.05 -30.64
C GLU A 88 16.77 -17.78 -29.75
N THR A 89 17.55 -17.03 -28.97
CA THR A 89 18.56 -17.57 -28.03
C THR A 89 18.00 -17.91 -26.65
N VAL A 90 16.76 -17.50 -26.39
CA VAL A 90 16.07 -17.70 -25.11
C VAL A 90 15.20 -18.94 -25.19
N ASP A 91 15.20 -19.73 -24.13
CA ASP A 91 14.27 -20.85 -23.98
C ASP A 91 12.82 -20.38 -23.99
N PHE A 92 11.90 -21.31 -24.24
CA PHE A 92 10.48 -20.99 -24.37
C PHE A 92 9.92 -20.26 -23.13
N ASP A 93 10.35 -20.65 -21.93
CA ASP A 93 9.91 -20.03 -20.68
C ASP A 93 10.50 -18.63 -20.48
N GLY A 94 11.76 -18.41 -20.85
CA GLY A 94 12.38 -17.10 -20.83
C GLY A 94 11.73 -16.13 -21.81
N ARG A 95 11.35 -16.59 -23.02
CA ARG A 95 10.58 -15.76 -23.97
C ARG A 95 9.27 -15.30 -23.36
N LYS A 96 8.52 -16.21 -22.72
CA LYS A 96 7.27 -15.86 -22.04
C LYS A 96 7.46 -14.84 -20.92
N ARG A 97 8.51 -14.98 -20.10
CA ARG A 97 8.82 -14.01 -19.02
C ARG A 97 9.13 -12.62 -19.60
N VAL A 98 9.92 -12.57 -20.67
CA VAL A 98 10.27 -11.32 -21.36
C VAL A 98 9.02 -10.65 -21.94
N GLU A 99 8.17 -11.41 -22.63
CA GLU A 99 6.92 -10.89 -23.20
C GLU A 99 5.94 -10.41 -22.12
N PHE A 100 5.79 -11.19 -21.05
CA PHE A 100 4.93 -10.84 -19.92
C PHE A 100 5.38 -9.53 -19.25
N TYR A 101 6.66 -9.40 -18.92
CA TYR A 101 7.18 -8.18 -18.31
C TYR A 101 7.09 -6.98 -19.26
N ARG A 102 7.31 -7.19 -20.56
CA ARG A 102 7.10 -6.15 -21.58
C ARG A 102 5.66 -5.65 -21.60
N GLN A 103 4.68 -6.55 -21.60
CA GLN A 103 3.25 -6.18 -21.56
C GLN A 103 2.88 -5.44 -20.28
N TYR A 104 3.43 -5.88 -19.13
CA TYR A 104 3.26 -5.21 -17.85
C TYR A 104 3.76 -3.75 -17.90
N LEU A 105 4.98 -3.53 -18.39
CA LEU A 105 5.56 -2.19 -18.54
C LEU A 105 4.75 -1.30 -19.50
N GLN A 106 4.32 -1.85 -20.64
CA GLN A 106 3.50 -1.11 -21.61
C GLN A 106 2.15 -0.68 -21.03
N LYS A 107 1.49 -1.57 -20.28
CA LYS A 107 0.24 -1.27 -19.58
C LYS A 107 0.44 -0.17 -18.54
N ARG A 108 1.54 -0.22 -17.78
CA ARG A 108 1.88 0.78 -16.76
C ARG A 108 2.17 2.15 -17.37
N LEU A 109 2.97 2.20 -18.44
CA LEU A 109 3.23 3.42 -19.21
C LEU A 109 1.94 4.04 -19.75
N MET A 110 1.04 3.21 -20.30
CA MET A 110 -0.25 3.66 -20.80
C MET A 110 -1.10 4.33 -19.70
N TYR A 111 -1.13 3.78 -18.48
CA TYR A 111 -1.84 4.39 -17.36
C TYR A 111 -1.25 5.74 -16.93
N ILE A 112 0.08 5.83 -16.87
CA ILE A 112 0.77 7.09 -16.54
C ILE A 112 0.43 8.17 -17.57
N LEU A 113 0.50 7.84 -18.87
CA LEU A 113 0.28 8.79 -19.97
C LEU A 113 -1.18 9.23 -20.12
N MET A 114 -2.15 8.37 -19.79
CA MET A 114 -3.57 8.71 -19.87
C MET A 114 -4.04 9.60 -18.70
N GLY A 115 -3.17 9.92 -17.74
CA GLY A 115 -3.58 10.54 -16.47
C GLY A 115 -4.50 9.62 -15.64
N GLU A 116 -4.70 8.39 -16.10
CA GLU A 116 -5.43 7.31 -15.43
C GLU A 116 -4.46 6.52 -14.56
N THR A 117 -3.58 7.21 -13.82
CA THR A 117 -3.08 6.60 -12.59
C THR A 117 -4.29 6.47 -11.67
N LYS A 118 -5.00 5.34 -11.77
CA LYS A 118 -5.54 4.76 -10.55
C LYS A 118 -4.39 4.74 -9.56
N PRO A 119 -4.56 5.26 -8.34
CA PRO A 119 -3.57 5.02 -7.28
C PRO A 119 -3.21 3.53 -7.30
N LEU A 120 -1.96 3.21 -6.97
CA LEU A 120 -1.43 1.84 -6.79
C LEU A 120 -2.57 0.89 -6.36
N PRO A 121 -2.66 -0.36 -6.87
CA PRO A 121 -3.61 -1.31 -6.32
C PRO A 121 -3.40 -1.29 -4.82
N LYS A 122 -4.40 -0.73 -4.14
CA LYS A 122 -4.41 -0.70 -2.70
C LYS A 122 -4.18 -2.14 -2.28
N PRO A 123 -3.26 -2.40 -1.34
CA PRO A 123 -3.00 -3.75 -0.92
C PRO A 123 -4.36 -4.39 -0.70
N GLU A 124 -4.68 -5.44 -1.45
CA GLU A 124 -5.81 -6.27 -1.06
C GLU A 124 -5.29 -6.96 0.18
N ILE A 125 -5.33 -6.21 1.30
CA ILE A 125 -5.28 -6.81 2.60
C ILE A 125 -6.51 -7.69 2.53
N ASP A 126 -6.29 -9.00 2.48
CA ASP A 126 -7.25 -9.98 2.92
C ASP A 126 -7.47 -9.68 4.41
N LEU A 127 -8.15 -8.57 4.65
CA LEU A 127 -8.57 -8.09 5.95
C LEU A 127 -9.73 -9.00 6.21
N ASP A 128 -9.38 -10.17 6.76
CA ASP A 128 -10.28 -11.24 7.14
C ASP A 128 -11.61 -10.59 7.50
N GLU A 129 -12.69 -10.92 6.79
CA GLU A 129 -13.99 -10.28 6.94
C GLU A 129 -14.40 -10.25 8.44
N LYS A 130 -13.86 -11.19 9.22
CA LYS A 130 -13.90 -11.27 10.67
C LYS A 130 -13.30 -10.06 11.40
N ILE A 131 -12.13 -9.55 11.01
CA ILE A 131 -11.45 -8.39 11.61
C ILE A 131 -12.30 -7.14 11.47
N THR A 132 -12.81 -6.86 10.27
CA THR A 132 -13.63 -5.65 10.00
C THR A 132 -14.95 -5.66 10.78
N ARG A 133 -15.42 -6.84 11.18
CA ARG A 133 -16.62 -7.00 12.02
C ARG A 133 -16.37 -6.77 13.51
N THR A 134 -15.12 -6.79 13.96
CA THR A 134 -14.78 -6.60 15.38
C THR A 134 -15.10 -5.19 15.88
N THR A 135 -15.46 -5.09 17.16
CA THR A 135 -15.80 -3.82 17.82
C THR A 135 -14.62 -2.84 17.80
N TRP A 136 -13.41 -3.31 18.13
CA TRP A 136 -12.22 -2.45 18.19
C TRP A 136 -11.91 -1.84 16.82
N PHE A 137 -12.11 -2.59 15.74
CA PHE A 137 -11.85 -2.12 14.38
C PHE A 137 -12.84 -1.03 13.99
N LYS A 138 -14.14 -1.27 14.20
CA LYS A 138 -15.19 -0.27 13.91
C LYS A 138 -15.00 1.01 14.71
N ILE A 139 -14.63 0.91 15.98
CA ILE A 139 -14.30 2.07 16.81
C ILE A 139 -13.03 2.75 16.29
N GLY A 140 -12.03 1.97 15.88
CA GLY A 140 -10.80 2.46 15.25
C GLY A 140 -11.05 3.33 14.02
N ILE A 141 -12.03 2.97 13.19
CA ILE A 141 -12.44 3.82 12.05
C ILE A 141 -12.94 5.19 12.53
N THR A 142 -13.71 5.26 13.62
CA THR A 142 -14.19 6.55 14.16
C THR A 142 -13.07 7.44 14.70
N PHE A 143 -11.98 6.84 15.18
CA PHE A 143 -10.76 7.58 15.54
C PHE A 143 -9.96 7.99 14.31
N ALA A 144 -9.88 7.14 13.29
CA ALA A 144 -9.18 7.46 12.05
C ALA A 144 -9.85 8.62 11.30
N THR A 145 -11.19 8.70 11.30
CA THR A 145 -11.95 9.77 10.61
C THR A 145 -12.13 11.04 11.44
N GLY A 146 -11.64 11.10 12.68
CA GLY A 146 -11.78 12.27 13.56
C GLY A 146 -13.12 12.38 14.31
N GLN A 147 -14.10 11.53 13.99
CA GLN A 147 -15.44 11.57 14.59
C GLN A 147 -15.42 11.38 16.12
N ALA A 148 -14.53 10.52 16.62
CA ALA A 148 -14.38 10.29 18.04
C ALA A 148 -13.80 11.53 18.76
N GLN A 149 -12.82 12.18 18.15
CA GLN A 149 -12.17 13.38 18.66
C GLN A 149 -13.15 14.56 18.70
N GLU A 150 -13.92 14.77 17.64
CA GLU A 150 -14.96 15.81 17.59
C GLU A 150 -16.01 15.64 18.69
N LEU A 151 -16.50 14.42 18.90
CA LEU A 151 -17.50 14.15 19.94
C LEU A 151 -16.90 14.24 21.34
N TYR A 152 -15.63 13.89 21.51
CA TYR A 152 -14.93 14.10 22.78
C TYR A 152 -14.86 15.59 23.10
N GLU A 153 -14.39 16.41 22.17
CA GLU A 153 -14.31 17.86 22.36
C GLU A 153 -15.66 18.49 22.70
N LYS A 154 -16.73 18.00 22.05
CA LYS A 154 -18.09 18.44 22.30
C LYS A 154 -18.62 18.07 23.70
N TYR A 155 -18.28 16.89 24.20
CA TYR A 155 -18.87 16.34 25.43
C TYR A 155 -17.94 16.29 26.62
N LYS A 156 -16.64 16.60 26.51
CA LYS A 156 -15.65 16.37 27.59
C LYS A 156 -15.99 16.98 28.95
N GLN A 157 -16.82 18.02 28.99
CA GLN A 157 -17.29 18.66 30.23
C GLN A 157 -18.55 17.99 30.83
N GLU A 158 -19.19 17.08 30.11
CA GLU A 158 -20.37 16.38 30.57
C GLU A 158 -20.02 15.12 31.36
N LYS A 159 -20.84 14.83 32.39
CA LYS A 159 -20.73 13.57 33.14
C LYS A 159 -21.13 12.40 32.24
N GLY A 160 -20.27 11.37 32.18
CA GLY A 160 -20.53 10.17 31.36
C GLY A 160 -20.28 10.39 29.85
N HIS A 161 -19.50 11.40 29.48
CA HIS A 161 -19.23 11.77 28.09
C HIS A 161 -18.77 10.60 27.21
N PHE A 162 -17.91 9.70 27.69
CA PHE A 162 -17.50 8.53 26.89
C PHE A 162 -18.66 7.55 26.60
N THR A 163 -19.59 7.36 27.54
CA THR A 163 -20.79 6.54 27.31
C THR A 163 -21.71 7.21 26.29
N LYS A 164 -21.88 8.53 26.41
CA LYS A 164 -22.63 9.35 25.45
C LYS A 164 -22.03 9.28 24.05
N MET A 165 -20.69 9.34 23.93
CA MET A 165 -19.97 9.17 22.67
C MET A 165 -20.23 7.80 22.05
N ALA A 166 -20.07 6.71 22.84
CA ALA A 166 -20.29 5.36 22.36
C ALA A 166 -21.70 5.18 21.77
N ILE A 167 -22.73 5.61 22.49
CA ILE A 167 -24.12 5.57 22.01
C ILE A 167 -24.30 6.43 20.75
N LYS A 168 -23.74 7.64 20.72
CA LYS A 168 -23.90 8.58 19.59
C LYS A 168 -23.25 8.08 18.30
N LEU A 169 -22.15 7.33 18.43
CA LEU A 169 -21.46 6.67 17.32
C LEU A 169 -22.07 5.30 16.97
N GLY A 170 -23.15 4.88 17.64
CA GLY A 170 -23.88 3.64 17.34
C GLY A 170 -23.31 2.38 18.02
N PHE A 171 -22.49 2.51 19.06
CA PHE A 171 -21.93 1.42 19.85
C PHE A 171 -22.67 1.18 21.15
N LYS A 172 -22.39 0.06 21.81
CA LYS A 172 -22.98 -0.27 23.11
C LYS A 172 -22.31 0.53 24.22
N GLU A 173 -23.02 0.78 25.30
CA GLU A 173 -22.43 1.40 26.51
C GLU A 173 -21.22 0.62 27.04
N THR A 174 -21.23 -0.70 26.90
CA THR A 174 -20.12 -1.58 27.31
C THR A 174 -18.85 -1.38 26.48
N ASP A 175 -18.95 -0.74 25.32
CA ASP A 175 -17.82 -0.43 24.45
C ASP A 175 -17.13 0.90 24.83
N ARG A 176 -17.71 1.67 25.77
CA ARG A 176 -17.15 2.90 26.35
C ARG A 176 -15.65 2.81 26.71
N PRO A 177 -15.12 1.71 27.26
CA PRO A 177 -13.70 1.63 27.60
C PRO A 177 -12.77 1.82 26.39
N TYR A 178 -13.16 1.40 25.17
CA TYR A 178 -12.34 1.63 23.97
C TYR A 178 -12.12 3.12 23.72
N PHE A 179 -13.14 3.95 23.93
CA PHE A 179 -13.02 5.40 23.77
C PHE A 179 -12.17 6.03 24.87
N SER A 180 -12.46 5.70 26.13
CA SER A 180 -11.77 6.33 27.25
C SER A 180 -10.31 5.92 27.37
N GLU A 181 -10.00 4.65 27.10
CA GLU A 181 -8.62 4.16 27.17
C GLU A 181 -7.79 4.69 26.00
N THR A 182 -8.37 4.80 24.81
CA THR A 182 -7.68 5.36 23.63
C THR A 182 -7.44 6.86 23.79
N ILE A 183 -8.45 7.65 24.14
CA ILE A 183 -8.30 9.12 24.28
C ILE A 183 -7.34 9.50 25.40
N ASN A 184 -7.45 8.83 26.56
CA ASN A 184 -6.56 9.13 27.68
C ASN A 184 -5.16 8.51 27.51
N ASN A 185 -5.02 7.56 26.57
CA ASN A 185 -3.80 6.81 26.25
C ASN A 185 -2.96 6.40 27.48
N SER A 186 -3.62 6.01 28.57
CA SER A 186 -2.98 5.79 29.88
C SER A 186 -2.80 4.32 30.24
N THR A 187 -3.27 3.41 29.39
CA THR A 187 -3.22 1.96 29.62
C THR A 187 -2.61 1.25 28.41
N ILE A 188 -1.85 0.18 28.63
CA ILE A 188 -1.41 -0.74 27.57
C ILE A 188 -2.46 -1.82 27.27
N GLY A 189 -3.72 -1.55 27.60
CA GLY A 189 -4.81 -2.52 27.54
C GLY A 189 -5.25 -2.79 26.10
N ASN A 190 -5.81 -3.97 25.86
CA ASN A 190 -6.35 -4.36 24.54
C ASN A 190 -7.40 -3.35 23.99
N LYS A 191 -8.05 -2.58 24.86
CA LYS A 191 -9.06 -1.59 24.45
C LYS A 191 -8.47 -0.22 24.12
N ASN A 192 -7.23 0.06 24.50
CA ASN A 192 -6.51 1.23 24.02
C ASN A 192 -5.96 0.95 22.61
N LEU A 193 -6.54 1.59 21.60
CA LEU A 193 -6.10 1.45 20.22
C LEU A 193 -4.69 2.01 19.99
N TYR A 194 -4.33 3.13 20.64
CA TYR A 194 -3.02 3.76 20.50
C TYR A 194 -1.88 2.99 21.17
N SER A 195 -2.20 2.08 22.09
CA SER A 195 -1.21 1.15 22.66
C SER A 195 -0.85 -0.03 21.75
N SER A 196 -1.54 -0.19 20.61
CA SER A 196 -1.37 -1.35 19.73
C SER A 196 -0.97 -0.93 18.31
N PRO A 197 0.34 -0.94 18.00
CA PRO A 197 0.85 -0.62 16.66
C PRO A 197 0.18 -1.40 15.54
N ASP A 198 -0.08 -2.70 15.76
CA ASP A 198 -0.69 -3.56 14.75
C ASP A 198 -2.11 -3.11 14.42
N LYS A 199 -2.90 -2.71 15.43
CA LYS A 199 -4.25 -2.20 15.21
C LYS A 199 -4.24 -0.89 14.43
N LEU A 200 -3.34 0.01 14.77
CA LEU A 200 -3.20 1.30 14.07
C LEU A 200 -2.79 1.10 12.62
N LYS A 201 -1.77 0.29 12.36
CA LYS A 201 -1.35 -0.07 11.00
C LYS A 201 -2.49 -0.72 10.22
N THR A 202 -3.25 -1.62 10.85
CA THR A 202 -4.41 -2.30 10.23
C THR A 202 -5.51 -1.32 9.84
N ILE A 203 -5.87 -0.40 10.75
CA ILE A 203 -6.90 0.62 10.51
C ILE A 203 -6.43 1.60 9.42
N TYR A 204 -5.20 2.10 9.53
CA TYR A 204 -4.61 3.01 8.56
C TYR A 204 -4.60 2.40 7.16
N ALA A 205 -4.10 1.17 7.04
CA ALA A 205 -4.05 0.47 5.78
C ALA A 205 -5.46 0.24 5.21
N TYR A 206 -6.47 -0.08 6.04
CA TYR A 206 -7.86 -0.14 5.59
C TYR A 206 -8.37 1.20 5.06
N CYS A 207 -8.10 2.30 5.76
CA CYS A 207 -8.52 3.64 5.32
C CYS A 207 -7.88 4.00 3.97
N GLN A 208 -6.57 3.73 3.82
CA GLN A 208 -5.88 3.84 2.53
C GLN A 208 -6.61 3.00 1.48
N VAL A 209 -6.86 1.72 1.74
CA VAL A 209 -7.56 0.77 0.82
C VAL A 209 -9.00 1.17 0.49
N LYS A 210 -9.69 1.92 1.35
CA LYS A 210 -11.06 2.37 1.09
C LYS A 210 -11.18 3.84 0.66
N ASN A 211 -10.07 4.58 0.53
CA ASN A 211 -10.06 6.02 0.23
C ASN A 211 -10.82 6.79 1.32
N ILE A 212 -10.66 6.37 2.57
CA ILE A 212 -11.19 7.07 3.72
C ILE A 212 -10.12 8.06 4.16
N GLU A 213 -10.48 9.33 4.21
CA GLU A 213 -9.61 10.39 4.72
C GLU A 213 -9.29 10.13 6.20
N VAL A 214 -8.00 10.18 6.54
CA VAL A 214 -7.50 9.95 7.90
C VAL A 214 -7.15 11.31 8.52
N CYS A 215 -7.69 11.60 9.69
CA CYS A 215 -7.45 12.85 10.40
C CYS A 215 -6.01 12.95 10.91
N HIS A 216 -5.55 14.19 11.09
CA HIS A 216 -4.18 14.48 11.51
C HIS A 216 -3.81 13.84 12.86
N ASP A 217 -4.72 13.88 13.84
CA ASP A 217 -4.50 13.28 15.17
C ASP A 217 -4.16 11.79 15.08
N PHE A 218 -4.85 11.06 14.20
CA PHE A 218 -4.61 9.63 14.02
C PHE A 218 -3.28 9.36 13.31
N ILE A 219 -2.90 10.19 12.34
CA ILE A 219 -1.61 10.12 11.66
C ILE A 219 -0.46 10.34 12.66
N ALA A 220 -0.58 11.36 13.52
CA ALA A 220 0.43 11.65 14.54
C ALA A 220 0.67 10.46 15.49
N GLN A 221 -0.38 9.70 15.84
CA GLN A 221 -0.23 8.50 16.65
C GLN A 221 0.51 7.37 15.92
N ILE A 222 0.33 7.22 14.60
CA ILE A 222 1.06 6.23 13.80
C ILE A 222 2.54 6.59 13.71
N GLU A 223 2.86 7.86 13.52
CA GLU A 223 4.23 8.37 13.40
C GLU A 223 5.00 8.32 14.73
N SER A 224 4.30 8.24 15.86
CA SER A 224 4.88 8.16 17.20
C SER A 224 5.30 6.74 17.64
N ILE A 225 5.02 5.73 16.82
CA ILE A 225 5.40 4.32 17.03
C ILE A 225 6.81 4.07 16.48
#